data_AF-A0A087UFT0-F1
#
_entry.id   AF-A0A087UFT0-F1
#
_cell.length_a   1.000
_cell.length_b   1.000
_cell.length_c   1.000
_cell.angle_alpha   90.00
_cell.angle_beta   90.00
_cell.angle_gamma   90.00
#
_symmetry.space_group_name_H-M   'P 1'
#
loop_
_entity.id
_entity.type
_entity.pdbx_description
1 polymer ?
#
loop_
_entity_poly.entity_id
_entity_poly.type
_entity_poly.pdbx_seq_one_letter_code
_entity_poly.pdbx_strand_id
1 'polypeptide(L)'
;MGDKSANRSILGNDWFQSFSKFRLNHASFLDEIKLTRDAFCLDVLKDLYKDHIDVQCKNCLLLLLQEHSTYLIRDINLLVHVVGSLTNLFCVLGKGSEKRLLKSPIIMTITSILLAWTSEDDISKPILNSKAFFLKVIYDTTEDFVVISTACKCLEEVEIFYPGILKSEVKDIIAACERHTSPAFQSYSLLICTIIRNMICTKNLYNKKILQDSELNIEEDCGEEIHIFSVVSYLLDLLPVMTYTAAYKVLKDLICIVKNSSELLPTTFKLFLPRLFMSSEVPLLHLSFDLLQTFGLDLFSVQEEKFLLKQVGILSTHPCLTSSHKLLYLDWMKDCVAKQNVFTFSFP
;
A
#
# COMPACT_ATOMS: atom_id res chain seq x y z
N MET A 1 12.71 8.30 52.69
CA MET A 1 12.75 8.94 51.36
C MET A 1 13.17 7.87 50.36
N GLY A 2 12.19 7.14 49.84
CA GLY A 2 12.39 6.06 48.87
C GLY A 2 11.90 6.54 47.50
N ASP A 3 12.77 6.40 46.53
CA ASP A 3 12.64 6.84 45.14
C ASP A 3 11.39 6.24 44.47
N LYS A 4 10.32 7.04 44.35
CA LYS A 4 9.10 6.70 43.59
C LYS A 4 9.15 7.20 42.13
N SER A 5 10.31 7.70 41.67
CA SER A 5 10.43 8.31 40.34
C SER A 5 10.75 7.30 39.22
N ALA A 6 11.28 6.12 39.54
CA ALA A 6 11.83 5.20 38.53
C ALA A 6 10.80 4.36 37.73
N ASN A 7 9.51 4.37 38.13
CA ASN A 7 8.50 3.44 37.59
C ASN A 7 7.28 4.10 36.93
N ARG A 8 7.38 5.38 36.52
CA ARG A 8 6.31 6.05 35.78
C ARG A 8 6.66 6.13 34.31
N SER A 9 5.68 5.93 33.43
CA SER A 9 5.83 6.26 32.02
C SER A 9 6.05 7.77 31.87
N ILE A 10 6.65 8.19 30.78
CA ILE A 10 6.85 9.59 30.40
C ILE A 10 5.52 10.35 30.29
N LEU A 11 4.46 9.65 29.88
CA LEU A 11 3.10 10.19 29.83
C LEU A 11 2.40 10.17 31.20
N GLY A 12 3.01 9.53 32.21
CA GLY A 12 2.49 9.41 33.56
C GLY A 12 1.29 8.45 33.66
N ASN A 13 0.67 8.45 34.85
CA ASN A 13 -0.47 7.58 35.14
C ASN A 13 -1.71 7.95 34.30
N ASP A 14 -1.91 9.25 34.01
CA ASP A 14 -2.96 9.76 33.13
C ASP A 14 -2.47 9.91 31.70
N TRP A 15 -1.89 8.84 31.14
CA TRP A 15 -1.17 8.88 29.88
C TRP A 15 -1.99 9.47 28.72
N PHE A 16 -3.31 9.26 28.73
CA PHE A 16 -4.21 9.78 27.70
C PHE A 16 -4.32 11.31 27.73
N GLN A 17 -4.33 11.93 28.92
CA GLN A 17 -4.34 13.38 29.05
C GLN A 17 -3.01 13.98 28.58
N SER A 18 -1.88 13.37 28.96
CA SER A 18 -0.55 13.80 28.52
C SER A 18 -0.40 13.67 27.00
N PHE A 19 -0.86 12.57 26.42
CA PHE A 19 -0.93 12.37 24.97
C PHE A 19 -1.78 13.46 24.29
N SER A 20 -2.95 13.78 24.84
CA SER A 20 -3.83 14.82 24.31
C SER A 20 -3.18 16.20 24.38
N LYS A 21 -2.50 16.53 25.49
CA LYS A 21 -1.75 17.78 25.65
C LYS A 21 -0.63 17.90 24.61
N PHE A 22 0.13 16.83 24.39
CA PHE A 22 1.19 16.80 23.38
C PHE A 22 0.62 17.10 21.99
N ARG A 23 -0.48 16.45 21.59
CA ARG A 23 -1.09 16.66 20.27
C ARG A 23 -1.63 18.08 20.08
N LEU A 24 -2.11 18.73 21.14
CA LEU A 24 -2.58 20.12 21.08
C LEU A 24 -1.42 21.10 20.90
N ASN A 25 -0.34 20.95 21.67
CA ASN A 25 0.83 21.79 21.56
C ASN A 25 2.11 21.05 22.01
N HIS A 26 2.80 20.45 21.04
CA HIS A 26 4.00 19.65 21.29
C HIS A 26 5.18 20.47 21.83
N ALA A 27 5.30 21.76 21.48
CA ALA A 27 6.37 22.62 22.00
C ALA A 27 6.14 22.97 23.47
N SER A 28 4.93 23.46 23.80
CA SER A 28 4.55 23.80 25.17
C SER A 28 4.63 22.59 26.10
N PHE A 29 4.24 21.41 25.61
CA PHE A 29 4.32 20.18 26.39
C PHE A 29 5.77 19.81 26.74
N LEU A 30 6.71 19.91 25.78
CA LEU A 30 8.12 19.62 26.03
C LEU A 30 8.76 20.61 27.01
N ASP A 31 8.36 21.89 26.93
CA ASP A 31 8.80 22.93 27.87
C ASP A 31 8.27 22.67 29.29
N GLU A 32 7.01 22.26 29.43
CA GLU A 32 6.37 21.90 30.70
C GLU A 32 7.11 20.75 31.41
N ILE A 33 7.48 19.70 30.67
CA ILE A 33 8.22 18.54 31.21
C ILE A 33 9.73 18.76 31.27
N LYS A 34 10.23 19.90 30.76
CA LYS A 34 11.66 20.28 30.72
C LYS A 34 12.55 19.24 30.03
N LEU A 35 12.06 18.64 28.94
CA LEU A 35 12.83 17.68 28.14
C LEU A 35 13.19 18.26 26.78
N THR A 36 14.40 17.96 26.32
CA THR A 36 14.74 18.18 24.92
C THR A 36 13.99 17.16 24.05
N ARG A 37 13.84 17.46 22.76
CA ARG A 37 13.17 16.58 21.79
C ARG A 37 13.85 15.20 21.73
N ASP A 38 15.17 15.19 21.63
CA ASP A 38 15.95 13.94 21.56
C ASP A 38 15.81 13.12 22.85
N ALA A 39 15.84 13.78 24.02
CA ALA A 39 15.63 13.11 25.30
C ALA A 39 14.21 12.52 25.40
N PHE A 40 13.20 13.28 24.96
CA PHE A 40 11.82 12.81 24.89
C PHE A 40 11.69 11.59 23.98
N CYS A 41 12.28 11.60 22.78
CA CYS A 41 12.29 10.44 21.88
C CYS A 41 12.92 9.20 22.52
N LEU A 42 14.08 9.36 23.17
CA LEU A 42 14.76 8.25 23.83
C LEU A 42 13.95 7.70 25.00
N ASP A 43 13.27 8.56 25.76
CA ASP A 43 12.44 8.13 26.88
C ASP A 43 11.13 7.46 26.41
N VAL A 44 10.54 7.93 25.29
CA VAL A 44 9.45 7.22 24.59
C VAL A 44 9.90 5.81 24.19
N LEU A 45 11.09 5.67 23.59
CA LEU A 45 11.62 4.35 23.23
C LEU A 45 11.82 3.47 24.46
N LYS A 46 12.41 3.98 25.55
CA LYS A 46 12.58 3.24 26.80
C LYS A 46 11.25 2.73 27.35
N ASP A 47 10.19 3.54 27.28
CA ASP A 47 8.86 3.16 27.72
C ASP A 47 8.25 2.04 26.88
N LEU A 48 8.50 2.01 25.56
CA LEU A 48 8.03 0.91 24.72
C LEU A 48 8.59 -0.45 25.15
N TYR A 49 9.80 -0.49 25.71
CA TYR A 49 10.44 -1.71 26.24
C TYR A 49 9.95 -2.13 27.63
N LYS A 50 9.26 -1.25 28.38
CA LYS A 50 8.79 -1.57 29.74
C LYS A 50 7.58 -2.51 29.69
N ASP A 51 7.66 -3.66 30.33
CA ASP A 51 6.57 -4.66 30.35
C ASP A 51 5.31 -4.20 31.10
N HIS A 52 5.47 -3.31 32.09
CA HIS A 52 4.37 -2.82 32.91
C HIS A 52 3.53 -1.71 32.24
N ILE A 53 3.94 -1.22 31.07
CA ILE A 53 3.19 -0.21 30.33
C ILE A 53 2.13 -0.91 29.48
N ASP A 54 0.89 -0.46 29.62
CA ASP A 54 -0.25 -0.99 28.89
C ASP A 54 -0.08 -0.90 27.36
N VAL A 55 -0.62 -1.88 26.63
CA VAL A 55 -0.50 -1.96 25.17
C VAL A 55 -1.11 -0.75 24.48
N GLN A 56 -2.22 -0.20 24.99
CA GLN A 56 -2.83 1.01 24.40
C GLN A 56 -1.94 2.23 24.60
N CYS A 57 -1.32 2.37 25.78
CA CYS A 57 -0.34 3.43 26.03
C CYS A 57 0.86 3.29 25.06
N LYS A 58 1.37 2.08 24.84
CA LYS A 58 2.45 1.84 23.85
C LYS A 58 2.03 2.19 22.42
N ASN A 59 0.81 1.86 22.03
CA ASN A 59 0.27 2.24 20.72
C ASN A 59 0.16 3.76 20.56
N CYS A 60 -0.23 4.49 21.60
CA CYS A 60 -0.25 5.95 21.58
C CYS A 60 1.17 6.55 21.52
N LEU A 61 2.14 5.95 22.20
CA LEU A 61 3.55 6.34 22.08
C LEU A 61 4.08 6.14 20.64
N LEU A 62 3.75 5.01 20.00
CA LEU A 62 4.10 4.77 18.60
C LEU A 62 3.41 5.78 17.66
N LEU A 63 2.14 6.09 17.91
CA LEU A 63 1.40 7.09 17.14
C LEU A 63 2.00 8.50 17.28
N LEU A 64 2.49 8.89 18.46
CA LEU A 64 3.21 10.15 18.65
C LEU A 64 4.47 10.22 17.79
N LEU A 65 5.26 9.14 17.77
CA LEU A 65 6.45 9.05 16.92
C LEU A 65 6.10 9.12 15.44
N GLN A 66 5.00 8.48 15.03
CA GLN A 66 4.51 8.49 13.66
C GLN A 66 4.01 9.87 13.21
N GLU A 67 3.14 10.53 14.00
CA GLU A 67 2.52 11.81 13.62
C GLU A 67 3.50 12.99 13.69
N HIS A 68 4.47 12.95 14.61
CA HIS A 68 5.36 14.08 14.88
C HIS A 68 6.84 13.78 14.57
N SER A 69 7.10 12.81 13.70
CA SER A 69 8.45 12.36 13.31
C SER A 69 9.34 13.52 12.82
N THR A 70 8.84 14.39 11.95
CA THR A 70 9.57 15.54 11.37
C THR A 70 9.94 16.60 12.41
N TYR A 71 9.16 16.71 13.49
CA TYR A 71 9.44 17.63 14.58
C TYR A 71 10.44 17.03 15.58
N LEU A 72 10.23 15.76 15.91
CA LEU A 72 10.93 15.01 16.95
C LEU A 72 12.30 14.50 16.51
N ILE A 73 12.43 14.01 15.28
CA ILE A 73 13.63 13.37 14.74
C ILE A 73 14.23 14.28 13.67
N ARG A 74 15.29 15.01 14.03
CA ARG A 74 15.97 15.96 13.11
C ARG A 74 17.39 15.58 12.74
N ASP A 75 17.94 14.55 13.38
CA ASP A 75 19.28 14.04 13.10
C ASP A 75 19.18 12.63 12.55
N ILE A 76 19.95 12.34 11.50
CA ILE A 76 20.04 11.02 10.88
C ILE A 76 20.52 9.96 11.87
N ASN A 77 21.39 10.30 12.84
CA ASN A 77 21.82 9.33 13.84
C ASN A 77 20.67 8.95 14.77
N LEU A 78 19.85 9.93 15.17
CA LEU A 78 18.64 9.68 15.97
C LEU A 78 17.62 8.87 15.16
N LEU A 79 17.43 9.15 13.87
CA LEU A 79 16.59 8.37 12.97
C LEU A 79 17.01 6.89 12.95
N VAL A 80 18.30 6.64 12.68
CA VAL A 80 18.88 5.30 12.64
C VAL A 80 18.69 4.59 13.99
N HIS A 81 18.90 5.31 15.10
CA HIS A 81 18.73 4.76 16.43
C HIS A 81 17.26 4.41 16.74
N VAL A 82 16.31 5.27 16.37
CA VAL A 82 14.87 5.04 16.54
C VAL A 82 14.43 3.82 15.73
N VAL A 83 14.78 3.77 14.44
CA VAL A 83 14.46 2.66 13.55
C VAL A 83 15.09 1.36 14.04
N GLY A 84 16.35 1.38 14.46
CA GLY A 84 17.04 0.23 15.04
C GLY A 84 16.39 -0.26 16.34
N SER A 85 16.01 0.66 17.23
CA SER A 85 15.32 0.34 18.48
C SER A 85 13.95 -0.29 18.22
N LEU A 86 13.16 0.28 17.31
CA LEU A 86 11.85 -0.28 16.94
C LEU A 86 11.98 -1.67 16.28
N THR A 87 12.97 -1.86 15.41
CA THR A 87 13.28 -3.15 14.79
C THR A 87 13.66 -4.19 15.85
N ASN A 88 14.49 -3.81 16.83
CA ASN A 88 14.86 -4.69 17.92
C ASN A 88 13.66 -5.02 18.83
N LEU A 89 12.83 -4.02 19.17
CA LEU A 89 11.59 -4.22 19.93
C LEU A 89 10.67 -5.25 19.25
N PHE A 90 10.50 -5.15 17.93
CA PHE A 90 9.73 -6.14 17.17
C PHE A 90 10.28 -7.56 17.36
N CYS A 91 11.60 -7.73 17.27
CA CYS A 91 12.26 -9.03 17.46
C CYS A 91 12.09 -9.55 18.89
N VAL A 92 12.23 -8.69 19.90
CA VAL A 92 12.11 -9.05 21.32
C VAL A 92 10.70 -9.50 21.69
N LEU A 93 9.66 -8.90 21.11
CA LEU A 93 8.29 -9.34 21.33
C LEU A 93 8.08 -10.81 20.93
N GLY A 94 8.86 -11.35 19.99
CA GLY A 94 8.75 -12.74 19.55
C GLY A 94 7.46 -12.99 18.77
N LYS A 95 7.00 -14.25 18.77
CA LYS A 95 5.84 -14.71 17.99
C LYS A 95 4.60 -14.86 18.88
N GLY A 96 3.41 -14.66 18.31
CA GLY A 96 2.12 -14.80 18.99
C GLY A 96 1.06 -13.82 18.50
N SER A 97 -0.19 -14.29 18.35
CA SER A 97 -1.31 -13.50 17.82
C SER A 97 -1.65 -12.29 18.71
N GLU A 98 -1.53 -12.41 20.03
CA GLU A 98 -1.77 -11.30 20.97
C GLU A 98 -0.78 -10.14 20.76
N LYS A 99 0.42 -10.44 20.27
CA LYS A 99 1.50 -9.47 20.07
C LYS A 99 1.36 -8.70 18.76
N ARG A 100 0.46 -9.11 17.86
CA ARG A 100 0.18 -8.43 16.59
C ARG A 100 -0.27 -6.97 16.77
N LEU A 101 -0.93 -6.69 17.90
CA LEU A 101 -1.43 -5.36 18.27
C LEU A 101 -0.33 -4.34 18.47
N LEU A 102 0.90 -4.79 18.75
CA LEU A 102 2.06 -3.92 18.91
C LEU A 102 3.05 -4.08 17.74
N LYS A 103 3.21 -5.31 17.23
CA LYS A 103 4.09 -5.58 16.08
C LYS A 103 3.68 -4.85 14.80
N SER A 104 2.38 -4.80 14.49
CA SER A 104 1.89 -4.12 13.27
C SER A 104 2.11 -2.60 13.35
N PRO A 105 1.73 -1.91 14.46
CA PRO A 105 2.07 -0.50 14.64
C PRO A 105 3.56 -0.19 14.60
N ILE A 106 4.43 -1.07 15.11
CA ILE A 106 5.89 -0.88 15.04
C ILE A 106 6.35 -0.80 13.58
N ILE A 107 5.95 -1.75 12.73
CA ILE A 107 6.31 -1.76 11.30
C ILE A 107 5.79 -0.48 10.62
N MET A 108 4.53 -0.11 10.85
CA MET A 108 3.95 1.11 10.29
C MET A 108 4.68 2.38 10.74
N THR A 109 5.10 2.43 12.01
CA THR A 109 5.84 3.57 12.58
C THR A 109 7.21 3.69 11.93
N ILE A 110 7.95 2.57 11.75
CA ILE A 110 9.24 2.55 11.05
C ILE A 110 9.09 3.11 9.63
N THR A 111 8.14 2.59 8.86
CA THR A 111 7.91 3.05 7.48
C THR A 111 7.52 4.52 7.43
N SER A 112 6.60 4.96 8.28
CA SER A 112 6.13 6.35 8.29
C SER A 112 7.25 7.33 8.65
N ILE A 113 8.09 6.99 9.63
CA ILE A 113 9.22 7.83 10.04
C ILE A 113 10.25 7.94 8.90
N LEU A 114 10.55 6.84 8.22
CA LEU A 114 11.51 6.83 7.10
C LEU A 114 11.00 7.63 5.91
N LEU A 115 9.74 7.44 5.52
CA LEU A 115 9.14 8.12 4.36
C LEU A 115 8.83 9.59 4.63
N ALA A 116 8.63 9.98 5.89
CA ALA A 116 8.45 11.38 6.29
C ALA A 116 9.77 12.14 6.42
N TRP A 117 10.93 11.49 6.24
CA TRP A 117 12.22 12.17 6.33
C TRP A 117 12.42 13.17 5.19
N THR A 118 12.70 14.43 5.54
CA THR A 118 12.84 15.53 4.58
C THR A 118 14.22 16.18 4.56
N SER A 119 15.18 15.70 5.37
CA SER A 119 16.54 16.25 5.38
C SER A 119 17.31 15.83 4.12
N GLU A 120 18.36 16.57 3.76
CA GLU A 120 19.24 16.27 2.62
C GLU A 120 20.16 15.06 2.85
N ASP A 121 20.16 14.50 4.07
CA ASP A 121 20.98 13.36 4.44
C ASP A 121 20.60 12.09 3.65
N ASP A 122 21.61 11.28 3.29
CA ASP A 122 21.40 10.01 2.59
C ASP A 122 20.72 8.96 3.50
N ILE A 123 19.45 8.68 3.22
CA ILE A 123 18.63 7.69 3.92
C ILE A 123 18.59 6.32 3.23
N SER A 124 19.37 6.11 2.16
CA SER A 124 19.40 4.84 1.41
C SER A 124 19.66 3.63 2.31
N LYS A 125 20.64 3.71 3.21
CA LYS A 125 21.00 2.62 4.13
C LYS A 125 19.89 2.27 5.14
N PRO A 126 19.30 3.23 5.89
CA PRO A 126 18.11 2.97 6.71
C PRO A 126 16.96 2.30 5.96
N ILE A 127 16.69 2.74 4.72
CA ILE A 127 15.63 2.17 3.87
C ILE A 127 15.96 0.72 3.49
N LEU A 128 17.17 0.45 3.00
CA LEU A 128 17.59 -0.89 2.61
C LEU A 128 17.59 -1.87 3.78
N ASN A 129 18.02 -1.42 4.97
CA ASN A 129 17.95 -2.24 6.18
C ASN A 129 16.49 -2.56 6.56
N SER A 130 15.60 -1.58 6.45
CA SER A 130 14.17 -1.75 6.75
C SER A 130 13.48 -2.63 5.71
N LYS A 131 13.84 -2.50 4.42
CA LYS A 131 13.44 -3.40 3.34
C LYS A 131 13.80 -4.84 3.68
N ALA A 132 15.07 -5.10 3.99
CA ALA A 132 15.54 -6.44 4.34
C ALA A 132 14.80 -7.00 5.57
N PHE A 133 14.53 -6.15 6.57
CA PHE A 133 13.73 -6.52 7.73
C PHE A 133 12.28 -6.88 7.36
N PHE A 134 11.58 -6.07 6.58
CA PHE A 134 10.21 -6.37 6.15
C PHE A 134 10.12 -7.61 5.26
N LEU A 135 11.10 -7.82 4.37
CA LEU A 135 11.23 -9.05 3.58
C LEU A 135 11.34 -10.29 4.48
N LYS A 136 12.17 -10.21 5.53
CA LYS A 136 12.27 -11.28 6.53
C LYS A 136 10.92 -11.57 7.21
N VAL A 137 10.13 -10.54 7.51
CA VAL A 137 8.80 -10.71 8.12
C VAL A 137 7.84 -11.40 7.17
N ILE A 138 7.78 -11.00 5.90
CA ILE A 138 6.84 -11.62 4.95
C ILE A 138 7.25 -13.07 4.62
N TYR A 139 8.54 -13.38 4.56
CA TYR A 139 9.01 -14.75 4.30
C TYR A 139 8.83 -15.72 5.47
N ASP A 140 8.56 -15.22 6.68
CA ASP A 140 8.30 -16.05 7.86
C ASP A 140 6.84 -16.52 7.89
N THR A 141 6.59 -17.73 7.38
CA THR A 141 5.24 -18.33 7.34
C THR A 141 4.64 -18.63 8.71
N THR A 142 5.43 -18.55 9.79
CA THR A 142 4.95 -18.76 11.17
C THR A 142 4.49 -17.49 11.85
N GLU A 143 4.69 -16.33 11.21
CA GLU A 143 4.26 -15.04 11.72
C GLU A 143 2.73 -14.86 11.56
N ASP A 144 2.14 -13.99 12.39
CA ASP A 144 0.72 -13.67 12.28
C ASP A 144 0.41 -13.00 10.93
N PHE A 145 -0.65 -13.46 10.25
CA PHE A 145 -1.00 -12.99 8.91
C PHE A 145 -1.31 -11.49 8.85
N VAL A 146 -1.74 -10.87 9.95
CA VAL A 146 -1.97 -9.41 10.04
C VAL A 146 -0.63 -8.67 10.04
N VAL A 147 0.38 -9.22 10.72
CA VAL A 147 1.74 -8.66 10.74
C VAL A 147 2.37 -8.79 9.36
N ILE A 148 2.24 -9.95 8.72
CA ILE A 148 2.68 -10.18 7.33
C ILE A 148 1.98 -9.20 6.38
N SER A 149 0.66 -9.07 6.47
CA SER A 149 -0.12 -8.14 5.64
C SER A 149 0.34 -6.69 5.83
N THR A 150 0.66 -6.30 7.07
CA THR A 150 1.17 -4.96 7.38
C THR A 150 2.56 -4.75 6.79
N ALA A 151 3.44 -5.75 6.88
CA ALA A 151 4.76 -5.70 6.24
C ALA A 151 4.67 -5.60 4.71
N CYS A 152 3.76 -6.35 4.06
CA CYS A 152 3.51 -6.23 2.62
C CYS A 152 3.08 -4.82 2.23
N LYS A 153 2.15 -4.21 2.97
CA LYS A 153 1.71 -2.82 2.73
C LYS A 153 2.83 -1.82 2.97
N CYS A 154 3.65 -2.03 3.99
CA CYS A 154 4.81 -1.18 4.25
C CYS A 154 5.87 -1.28 3.15
N LEU A 155 6.09 -2.46 2.59
CA LEU A 155 6.91 -2.67 1.39
C LEU A 155 6.29 -2.02 0.15
N GLU A 156 4.96 -2.08 0.01
CA GLU A 156 4.23 -1.42 -1.09
C GLU A 156 4.44 0.09 -1.04
N GLU A 157 4.31 0.73 0.12
CA GLU A 157 4.60 2.15 0.31
C GLU A 157 6.07 2.47 0.01
N VAL A 158 7.01 1.65 0.47
CA VAL A 158 8.45 1.84 0.14
C VAL A 158 8.70 1.77 -1.37
N GLU A 159 8.05 0.85 -2.08
CA GLU A 159 8.13 0.73 -3.54
C GLU A 159 7.43 1.90 -4.28
N ILE A 160 6.39 2.50 -3.69
CA ILE A 160 5.77 3.73 -4.23
C ILE A 160 6.73 4.91 -4.14
N PHE A 161 7.41 5.08 -3.00
CA PHE A 161 8.36 6.19 -2.78
C PHE A 161 9.70 5.98 -3.48
N TYR A 162 10.15 4.72 -3.62
CA TYR A 162 11.40 4.34 -4.28
C TYR A 162 11.14 3.26 -5.35
N PRO A 163 10.58 3.63 -6.51
CA PRO A 163 10.24 2.69 -7.57
C PRO A 163 11.43 1.84 -8.02
N GLY A 164 11.24 0.52 -8.06
CA GLY A 164 12.23 -0.47 -8.48
C GLY A 164 13.07 -1.06 -7.34
N ILE A 165 12.90 -0.61 -6.10
CA ILE A 165 13.70 -1.09 -4.96
C ILE A 165 13.46 -2.58 -4.62
N LEU A 166 12.31 -3.13 -5.04
CA LEU A 166 11.94 -4.54 -4.88
C LEU A 166 11.99 -5.38 -6.17
N LYS A 167 12.57 -4.84 -7.26
CA LYS A 167 12.64 -5.54 -8.55
C LYS A 167 13.29 -6.93 -8.43
N SER A 168 14.39 -7.03 -7.67
CA SER A 168 15.14 -8.28 -7.51
C SER A 168 14.39 -9.35 -6.72
N GLU A 169 13.46 -8.96 -5.86
CA GLU A 169 12.81 -9.85 -4.89
C GLU A 169 11.44 -10.34 -5.35
N VAL A 170 10.92 -9.87 -6.49
CA VAL A 170 9.54 -10.18 -6.91
C VAL A 170 9.28 -11.68 -7.04
N LYS A 171 10.25 -12.48 -7.51
CA LYS A 171 10.11 -13.94 -7.63
C LYS A 171 9.96 -14.60 -6.26
N ASP A 172 10.77 -14.18 -5.30
CA ASP A 172 10.72 -14.67 -3.92
C ASP A 172 9.42 -14.26 -3.22
N ILE A 173 8.93 -13.05 -3.51
CA ILE A 173 7.64 -12.54 -3.01
C ILE A 173 6.48 -13.36 -3.59
N ILE A 174 6.50 -13.70 -4.88
CA ILE A 174 5.51 -14.59 -5.50
C ILE A 174 5.55 -15.97 -4.86
N ALA A 175 6.74 -16.56 -4.72
CA ALA A 175 6.91 -17.86 -4.07
C ALA A 175 6.50 -17.85 -2.59
N ALA A 176 6.62 -16.71 -1.89
CA ALA A 176 6.07 -16.53 -0.55
C ALA A 176 4.53 -16.48 -0.59
N CYS A 177 3.94 -15.71 -1.50
CA CYS A 177 2.49 -15.61 -1.70
C CYS A 177 1.86 -16.99 -1.95
N GLU A 178 2.45 -17.80 -2.85
CA GLU A 178 1.98 -19.15 -3.17
C GLU A 178 1.98 -20.11 -1.97
N ARG A 179 2.88 -19.90 -1.00
CA ARG A 179 2.97 -20.71 0.22
C ARG A 179 1.94 -20.32 1.28
N HIS A 180 1.28 -19.17 1.15
CA HIS A 180 0.32 -18.68 2.14
C HIS A 180 -1.12 -19.07 1.80
N THR A 181 -1.82 -19.64 2.79
CA THR A 181 -3.25 -19.98 2.70
C THR A 181 -4.16 -19.00 3.43
N SER A 182 -3.58 -17.99 4.08
CA SER A 182 -4.31 -16.97 4.84
C SER A 182 -4.73 -15.79 3.97
N PRO A 183 -5.64 -14.91 4.42
CA PRO A 183 -6.02 -13.70 3.69
C PRO A 183 -4.88 -12.72 3.37
N ALA A 184 -3.66 -12.96 3.90
CA ALA A 184 -2.48 -12.17 3.59
C ALA A 184 -2.13 -12.15 2.09
N PHE A 185 -2.53 -13.18 1.32
CA PHE A 185 -2.32 -13.22 -0.13
C PHE A 185 -2.82 -11.95 -0.83
N GLN A 186 -3.88 -11.29 -0.34
CA GLN A 186 -4.38 -10.04 -0.93
C GLN A 186 -3.35 -8.91 -0.82
N SER A 187 -2.63 -8.82 0.32
CA SER A 187 -1.58 -7.82 0.51
C SER A 187 -0.35 -8.14 -0.33
N TYR A 188 -0.04 -9.43 -0.52
CA TYR A 188 0.99 -9.85 -1.49
C TYR A 188 0.61 -9.47 -2.92
N SER A 189 -0.62 -9.74 -3.34
CA SER A 189 -1.07 -9.41 -4.71
C SER A 189 -0.97 -7.91 -5.01
N LEU A 190 -1.34 -7.06 -4.04
CA LEU A 190 -1.18 -5.60 -4.16
C LEU A 190 0.28 -5.19 -4.28
N LEU A 191 1.15 -5.72 -3.42
CA LEU A 191 2.59 -5.48 -3.49
C LEU A 191 3.17 -5.90 -4.85
N ILE A 192 2.87 -7.12 -5.31
CA ILE A 192 3.32 -7.64 -6.60
C ILE A 192 2.83 -6.75 -7.74
N CYS A 193 1.55 -6.33 -7.73
CA CYS A 193 1.01 -5.40 -8.73
C CYS A 193 1.79 -4.08 -8.77
N THR A 194 2.08 -3.50 -7.60
CA THR A 194 2.82 -2.24 -7.50
C THR A 194 4.24 -2.37 -8.04
N ILE A 195 4.95 -3.46 -7.71
CA ILE A 195 6.30 -3.75 -8.25
C ILE A 195 6.27 -3.86 -9.77
N ILE A 196 5.39 -4.71 -10.33
CA ILE A 196 5.31 -4.93 -11.78
C ILE A 196 4.93 -3.64 -12.52
N ARG A 197 3.98 -2.87 -11.97
CA ARG A 197 3.58 -1.57 -12.54
C ARG A 197 4.77 -0.62 -12.62
N ASN A 198 5.53 -0.49 -11.54
CA ASN A 198 6.72 0.36 -11.51
C ASN A 198 7.81 -0.12 -12.47
N MET A 199 8.05 -1.44 -12.55
CA MET A 199 9.01 -2.01 -13.51
C MET A 199 8.68 -1.64 -14.96
N ILE A 200 7.41 -1.74 -15.36
CA ILE A 200 6.96 -1.39 -16.72
C ILE A 200 7.06 0.11 -16.97
N CYS A 201 6.63 0.94 -16.01
CA CYS A 201 6.75 2.39 -16.12
C CYS A 201 8.22 2.82 -16.28
N THR A 202 9.14 2.24 -15.51
CA THR A 202 10.59 2.53 -15.61
C THR A 202 11.17 2.06 -16.95
N LYS A 203 10.82 0.86 -17.43
CA LYS A 203 11.25 0.35 -18.76
C LYS A 203 10.80 1.30 -19.88
N ASN A 204 9.56 1.79 -19.82
CA ASN A 204 9.04 2.72 -20.82
C ASN A 204 9.70 4.09 -20.77
N LEU A 205 10.02 4.61 -19.57
CA LEU A 205 10.79 5.85 -19.42
C LEU A 205 12.20 5.71 -19.98
N TYR A 206 12.85 4.57 -19.73
CA TYR A 206 14.17 4.27 -20.29
C TYR A 206 14.15 4.20 -21.81
N ASN A 207 13.21 3.46 -22.39
CA ASN A 207 13.04 3.37 -23.85
C ASN A 207 12.77 4.74 -24.47
N LYS A 208 11.97 5.59 -23.80
CA LYS A 208 11.71 6.97 -24.26
C LYS A 208 12.97 7.85 -24.19
N LYS A 209 13.82 7.67 -23.18
CA LYS A 209 15.11 8.38 -23.07
C LYS A 209 16.11 7.91 -24.11
N ILE A 210 16.24 6.61 -24.40
CA ILE A 210 17.09 6.11 -25.49
C ILE A 210 16.65 6.66 -26.85
N LEU A 211 15.34 6.76 -27.08
CA LEU A 211 14.80 7.38 -28.30
C LEU A 211 15.09 8.89 -28.39
N GLN A 212 15.51 9.53 -27.30
CA GLN A 212 15.91 10.95 -27.26
C GLN A 212 17.44 11.13 -27.26
N ASP A 213 18.17 10.24 -26.60
CA ASP A 213 19.63 10.24 -26.47
C ASP A 213 20.22 8.98 -27.13
N SER A 214 20.37 9.01 -28.46
CA SER A 214 20.88 7.90 -29.26
C SER A 214 22.40 7.66 -29.13
N GLU A 215 23.03 7.93 -27.98
CA GLU A 215 24.49 7.76 -27.77
C GLU A 215 24.97 7.31 -26.38
N LEU A 216 24.11 6.91 -25.44
CA LEU A 216 24.59 6.41 -24.13
C LEU A 216 24.23 4.94 -23.90
N ASN A 217 25.24 4.08 -24.10
CA ASN A 217 25.27 2.70 -23.63
C ASN A 217 25.24 2.70 -22.09
N ILE A 218 24.06 2.47 -21.53
CA ILE A 218 23.89 2.18 -20.11
C ILE A 218 23.52 0.71 -19.99
N GLU A 219 24.36 -0.04 -19.28
CA GLU A 219 24.23 -1.48 -19.08
C GLU A 219 22.86 -1.83 -18.50
N GLU A 220 22.11 -2.66 -19.25
CA GLU A 220 20.95 -3.37 -18.70
C GLU A 220 21.45 -4.28 -17.59
N ASP A 221 21.09 -3.95 -16.34
CA ASP A 221 21.22 -4.91 -15.24
C ASP A 221 20.22 -6.05 -15.47
N CYS A 222 20.71 -7.05 -16.19
CA CYS A 222 20.07 -8.31 -16.56
C CYS A 222 19.90 -9.20 -15.32
N GLY A 223 19.03 -8.79 -14.41
CA GLY A 223 18.31 -9.74 -13.56
C GLY A 223 17.44 -10.64 -14.44
N GLU A 224 17.29 -11.92 -14.07
CA GLU A 224 16.46 -12.89 -14.80
C GLU A 224 15.13 -12.28 -15.22
N GLU A 225 14.81 -12.32 -16.52
CA GLU A 225 13.58 -11.73 -17.04
C GLU A 225 12.36 -12.32 -16.31
N ILE A 226 11.62 -11.45 -15.63
CA ILE A 226 10.33 -11.81 -15.05
C ILE A 226 9.33 -11.87 -16.19
N HIS A 227 8.77 -13.05 -16.43
CA HIS A 227 7.71 -13.23 -17.41
C HIS A 227 6.42 -12.52 -16.95
N ILE A 228 6.23 -11.27 -17.38
CA ILE A 228 5.10 -10.42 -16.94
C ILE A 228 3.76 -11.13 -17.18
N PHE A 229 3.63 -11.87 -18.29
CA PHE A 229 2.43 -12.64 -18.60
C PHE A 229 2.06 -13.68 -17.54
N SER A 230 3.04 -14.41 -16.97
CA SER A 230 2.74 -15.43 -15.96
C SER A 230 2.29 -14.78 -14.65
N VAL A 231 2.91 -13.66 -14.27
CA VAL A 231 2.55 -12.90 -13.07
C VAL A 231 1.14 -12.31 -13.20
N VAL A 232 0.81 -11.71 -14.36
CA VAL A 232 -0.53 -11.16 -14.62
C VAL A 232 -1.58 -12.27 -14.61
N SER A 233 -1.31 -13.40 -15.25
CA SER A 233 -2.23 -14.55 -15.24
C SER A 233 -2.47 -15.07 -13.82
N TYR A 234 -1.40 -15.23 -13.02
CA TYR A 234 -1.48 -15.62 -11.62
C TYR A 234 -2.35 -14.65 -10.80
N LEU A 235 -2.14 -13.34 -10.93
CA LEU A 235 -2.91 -12.34 -10.20
C LEU A 235 -4.40 -12.34 -10.60
N LEU A 236 -4.68 -12.54 -11.89
CA LEU A 236 -6.02 -12.67 -12.42
C LEU A 236 -6.75 -13.91 -11.86
N ASP A 237 -6.05 -15.04 -11.75
CA ASP A 237 -6.58 -16.26 -11.14
C ASP A 237 -6.91 -16.11 -9.65
N LEU A 238 -6.25 -15.18 -8.95
CA LEU A 238 -6.54 -14.86 -7.54
C LEU A 238 -7.73 -13.91 -7.35
N LEU A 239 -8.13 -13.13 -8.36
CA LEU A 239 -9.24 -12.17 -8.24
C LEU A 239 -10.55 -12.76 -7.70
N PRO A 240 -10.97 -14.00 -8.05
CA PRO A 240 -12.18 -14.64 -7.51
C PRO A 240 -12.27 -14.68 -5.99
N VAL A 241 -11.15 -14.83 -5.30
CA VAL A 241 -11.09 -15.02 -3.84
C VAL A 241 -10.76 -13.74 -3.05
N MET A 242 -10.51 -12.63 -3.75
CA MET A 242 -10.22 -11.34 -3.11
C MET A 242 -11.47 -10.63 -2.60
N THR A 243 -11.29 -9.74 -1.63
CA THR A 243 -12.31 -8.74 -1.30
C THR A 243 -12.52 -7.79 -2.49
N TYR A 244 -13.70 -7.17 -2.58
CA TYR A 244 -14.01 -6.24 -3.68
C TYR A 244 -13.04 -5.05 -3.73
N THR A 245 -12.58 -4.55 -2.58
CA THR A 245 -11.58 -3.47 -2.50
C THR A 245 -10.22 -3.90 -3.03
N ALA A 246 -9.74 -5.09 -2.64
CA ALA A 246 -8.47 -5.61 -3.14
C ALA A 246 -8.54 -5.92 -4.63
N ALA A 247 -9.61 -6.58 -5.08
CA ALA A 247 -9.85 -6.86 -6.49
C ALA A 247 -9.91 -5.57 -7.33
N TYR A 248 -10.55 -4.51 -6.81
CA TYR A 248 -10.59 -3.21 -7.48
C TYR A 248 -9.18 -2.66 -7.72
N LYS A 249 -8.37 -2.60 -6.66
CA LYS A 249 -7.03 -2.01 -6.72
C LYS A 249 -6.09 -2.84 -7.60
N VAL A 250 -6.08 -4.16 -7.44
CA VAL A 250 -5.31 -5.09 -8.28
C VAL A 250 -5.71 -4.92 -9.75
N LEU A 251 -7.00 -4.97 -10.07
CA LEU A 251 -7.44 -4.87 -11.46
C LEU A 251 -7.11 -3.50 -12.06
N LYS A 252 -7.26 -2.42 -11.30
CA LYS A 252 -6.88 -1.06 -11.74
C LYS A 252 -5.40 -0.97 -12.09
N ASP A 253 -4.53 -1.56 -11.26
CA ASP A 253 -3.09 -1.59 -11.54
C ASP A 253 -2.77 -2.50 -12.73
N LEU A 254 -3.47 -3.64 -12.88
CA LEU A 254 -3.35 -4.52 -14.04
C LEU A 254 -3.77 -3.83 -15.34
N ILE A 255 -4.82 -3.01 -15.34
CA ILE A 255 -5.21 -2.19 -16.51
C ILE A 255 -4.05 -1.29 -16.92
N CYS A 256 -3.40 -0.64 -15.96
CA CYS A 256 -2.23 0.19 -16.21
C CYS A 256 -1.06 -0.64 -16.77
N ILE A 257 -0.80 -1.81 -16.19
CA ILE A 257 0.24 -2.75 -16.64
C ILE A 257 0.01 -3.18 -18.09
N VAL A 258 -1.18 -3.67 -18.43
CA VAL A 258 -1.51 -4.13 -19.78
C VAL A 258 -1.46 -2.99 -20.79
N LYS A 259 -1.97 -1.79 -20.43
CA LYS A 259 -1.90 -0.61 -21.30
C LYS A 259 -0.47 -0.21 -21.66
N ASN A 260 0.47 -0.42 -20.74
CA ASN A 260 1.86 0.03 -20.87
C ASN A 260 2.83 -1.10 -21.26
N SER A 261 2.34 -2.33 -21.47
CA SER A 261 3.16 -3.48 -21.86
C SER A 261 2.92 -3.83 -23.33
N SER A 262 4.00 -4.02 -24.09
CA SER A 262 3.91 -4.54 -25.47
C SER A 262 3.66 -6.04 -25.54
N GLU A 263 3.87 -6.77 -24.43
CA GLU A 263 3.77 -8.24 -24.36
C GLU A 263 2.34 -8.72 -24.05
N LEU A 264 1.48 -7.83 -23.55
CA LEU A 264 0.15 -8.17 -23.06
C LEU A 264 -0.93 -7.59 -23.97
N LEU A 265 -1.94 -8.40 -24.28
CA LEU A 265 -3.10 -7.94 -25.05
C LEU A 265 -4.27 -7.61 -24.11
N PRO A 266 -5.12 -6.63 -24.45
CA PRO A 266 -6.31 -6.32 -23.67
C PRO A 266 -7.23 -7.53 -23.44
N THR A 267 -7.23 -8.47 -24.39
CA THR A 267 -8.02 -9.72 -24.35
C THR A 267 -7.72 -10.61 -23.15
N THR A 268 -6.61 -10.41 -22.43
CA THR A 268 -6.32 -11.07 -21.16
C THR A 268 -7.41 -10.83 -20.11
N PHE A 269 -8.15 -9.71 -20.18
CA PHE A 269 -9.28 -9.43 -19.27
C PHE A 269 -10.60 -10.09 -19.67
N LYS A 270 -10.68 -10.72 -20.86
CA LYS A 270 -11.96 -11.15 -21.46
C LYS A 270 -12.76 -12.09 -20.56
N LEU A 271 -12.07 -13.02 -19.90
CA LEU A 271 -12.69 -13.99 -18.99
C LEU A 271 -13.28 -13.35 -17.71
N PHE A 272 -12.83 -12.15 -17.36
CA PHE A 272 -13.24 -11.44 -16.15
C PHE A 272 -14.40 -10.46 -16.39
N LEU A 273 -14.62 -10.02 -17.63
CA LEU A 273 -15.68 -9.08 -17.99
C LEU A 273 -17.07 -9.51 -17.48
N PRO A 274 -17.51 -10.77 -17.63
CA PRO A 274 -18.84 -11.17 -17.15
C PRO A 274 -19.01 -10.96 -15.64
N ARG A 275 -17.95 -11.20 -14.85
CA ARG A 275 -18.00 -11.01 -13.39
C ARG A 275 -18.13 -9.54 -13.02
N LEU A 276 -17.48 -8.64 -13.75
CA LEU A 276 -17.58 -7.20 -13.52
C LEU A 276 -18.96 -6.68 -13.91
N PHE A 277 -19.49 -7.10 -15.06
CA PHE A 277 -20.79 -6.65 -15.56
C PHE A 277 -21.96 -7.06 -14.66
N MET A 278 -21.85 -8.22 -14.01
CA MET A 278 -22.88 -8.74 -13.13
C MET A 278 -22.72 -8.26 -11.68
N SER A 279 -21.71 -7.45 -11.38
CA SER A 279 -21.48 -6.96 -10.03
C SER A 279 -22.47 -5.83 -9.68
N SER A 280 -23.09 -5.92 -8.51
CA SER A 280 -23.82 -4.81 -7.90
C SER A 280 -22.91 -3.84 -7.14
N GLU A 281 -21.64 -4.22 -6.95
CA GLU A 281 -20.65 -3.41 -6.25
C GLU A 281 -20.14 -2.31 -7.17
N VAL A 282 -20.40 -1.05 -6.77
CA VAL A 282 -20.03 0.14 -7.54
C VAL A 282 -18.58 0.12 -8.01
N PRO A 283 -17.56 -0.21 -7.19
CA PRO A 283 -16.17 -0.17 -7.64
C PRO A 283 -15.88 -1.17 -8.77
N LEU A 284 -16.43 -2.39 -8.70
CA LEU A 284 -16.20 -3.42 -9.72
C LEU A 284 -16.94 -3.11 -11.02
N LEU A 285 -18.16 -2.58 -10.92
CA LEU A 285 -18.90 -2.13 -12.09
C LEU A 285 -18.19 -0.93 -12.76
N HIS A 286 -17.68 0.01 -11.96
CA HIS A 286 -16.89 1.14 -12.45
C HIS A 286 -15.66 0.67 -13.25
N LEU A 287 -14.97 -0.39 -12.81
CA LEU A 287 -13.83 -0.95 -13.56
C LEU A 287 -14.21 -1.44 -14.96
N SER A 288 -15.46 -1.87 -15.17
CA SER A 288 -15.95 -2.21 -16.51
C SER A 288 -15.89 -1.00 -17.45
N PHE A 289 -16.23 0.18 -16.93
CA PHE A 289 -16.13 1.43 -17.67
C PHE A 289 -14.68 1.88 -17.84
N ASP A 290 -13.82 1.70 -16.84
CA ASP A 290 -12.39 1.99 -16.98
C ASP A 290 -11.72 1.13 -18.06
N LEU A 291 -12.07 -0.17 -18.11
CA LEU A 291 -11.63 -1.09 -19.16
C LEU A 291 -12.15 -0.66 -20.54
N LEU A 292 -13.43 -0.30 -20.64
CA LEU A 292 -14.04 0.17 -21.88
C LEU A 292 -13.38 1.47 -22.37
N GLN A 293 -13.14 2.42 -21.47
CA GLN A 293 -12.47 3.67 -21.80
C GLN A 293 -11.00 3.46 -22.19
N THR A 294 -10.32 2.48 -21.58
CA THR A 294 -8.89 2.26 -21.81
C THR A 294 -8.61 1.46 -23.08
N PHE A 295 -9.42 0.44 -23.38
CA PHE A 295 -9.16 -0.50 -24.47
C PHE A 295 -10.22 -0.50 -25.58
N GLY A 296 -11.42 0.04 -25.33
CA GLY A 296 -12.47 0.15 -26.34
C GLY A 296 -12.74 -1.17 -27.08
N LEU A 297 -12.71 -1.09 -28.41
CA LEU A 297 -12.99 -2.20 -29.32
C LEU A 297 -11.94 -3.33 -29.27
N ASP A 298 -10.74 -3.07 -28.74
CA ASP A 298 -9.70 -4.10 -28.59
C ASP A 298 -10.06 -5.14 -27.51
N LEU A 299 -10.98 -4.77 -26.61
CA LEU A 299 -11.47 -5.65 -25.54
C LEU A 299 -12.98 -5.91 -25.65
N PHE A 300 -13.78 -4.89 -25.99
CA PHE A 300 -15.24 -4.96 -25.98
C PHE A 300 -15.82 -5.15 -27.38
N SER A 301 -16.79 -6.04 -27.48
CA SER A 301 -17.74 -6.07 -28.60
C SER A 301 -18.89 -5.10 -28.35
N VAL A 302 -19.52 -4.66 -29.44
CA VAL A 302 -20.74 -3.83 -29.39
C VAL A 302 -21.85 -4.50 -28.55
N GLN A 303 -21.91 -5.84 -28.51
CA GLN A 303 -22.88 -6.56 -27.70
C GLN A 303 -22.58 -6.46 -26.19
N GLU A 304 -21.30 -6.52 -25.81
CA GLU A 304 -20.87 -6.38 -24.41
C GLU A 304 -21.06 -4.95 -23.90
N GLU A 305 -20.80 -3.94 -24.73
CA GLU A 305 -21.10 -2.54 -24.39
C GLU A 305 -22.61 -2.34 -24.13
N LYS A 306 -23.46 -2.85 -25.03
CA LYS A 306 -24.92 -2.82 -24.85
C LYS A 306 -25.35 -3.56 -23.59
N PHE A 307 -24.70 -4.69 -23.30
CA PHE A 307 -24.98 -5.47 -22.10
C PHE A 307 -24.63 -4.67 -20.83
N LEU A 308 -23.44 -4.07 -20.78
CA LEU A 308 -23.00 -3.24 -19.65
C LEU A 308 -23.99 -2.08 -19.40
N LEU A 309 -24.39 -1.36 -20.45
CA LEU A 309 -25.38 -0.28 -20.33
C LEU A 309 -26.73 -0.78 -19.83
N LYS A 310 -27.19 -1.93 -20.31
CA LYS A 310 -28.44 -2.55 -19.83
C LYS A 310 -28.35 -2.90 -18.34
N GLN A 311 -27.21 -3.41 -17.87
CA GLN A 311 -27.01 -3.70 -16.45
C GLN A 311 -27.07 -2.44 -15.59
N VAL A 312 -26.43 -1.35 -16.01
CA VAL A 312 -26.54 -0.06 -15.31
C VAL A 312 -28.00 0.43 -15.28
N GLY A 313 -28.73 0.27 -16.38
CA GLY A 313 -30.17 0.57 -16.42
C GLY A 313 -30.97 -0.22 -15.39
N ILE A 314 -30.75 -1.53 -15.30
CA ILE A 314 -31.40 -2.39 -14.29
C ILE A 314 -31.03 -1.92 -12.88
N LEU A 315 -29.74 -1.70 -12.60
CA LEU A 315 -29.26 -1.29 -11.29
C LEU A 315 -29.78 0.09 -10.88
N SER A 316 -29.95 1.03 -11.81
CA SER A 316 -30.50 2.36 -11.54
C SER A 316 -31.92 2.34 -10.98
N THR A 317 -32.67 1.25 -11.21
CA THR A 317 -34.04 1.07 -10.73
C THR A 317 -34.15 0.04 -9.61
N HIS A 318 -33.05 -0.59 -9.20
CA HIS A 318 -33.06 -1.74 -8.31
C HIS A 318 -33.54 -1.36 -6.89
N PRO A 319 -34.59 -1.99 -6.35
CA PRO A 319 -35.24 -1.54 -5.11
C PRO A 319 -34.31 -1.57 -3.90
N CYS A 320 -33.41 -2.56 -3.81
CA CYS A 320 -32.50 -2.72 -2.67
C CYS A 320 -31.29 -1.75 -2.66
N LEU A 321 -31.13 -0.92 -3.70
CA LEU A 321 -30.04 0.04 -3.74
C LEU A 321 -30.46 1.40 -3.16
N THR A 322 -29.50 2.06 -2.51
CA THR A 322 -29.68 3.41 -1.98
C THR A 322 -29.93 4.41 -3.11
N SER A 323 -30.58 5.53 -2.81
CA SER A 323 -30.80 6.61 -3.78
C SER A 323 -29.49 7.12 -4.38
N SER A 324 -28.41 7.20 -3.57
CA SER A 324 -27.09 7.63 -4.04
C SER A 324 -26.52 6.69 -5.11
N HIS A 325 -26.62 5.37 -4.94
CA HIS A 325 -26.17 4.41 -5.94
C HIS A 325 -26.99 4.52 -7.24
N LYS A 326 -28.31 4.67 -7.12
CA LYS A 326 -29.19 4.84 -8.29
C LYS A 326 -28.86 6.10 -9.08
N LEU A 327 -28.67 7.22 -8.40
CA LEU A 327 -28.28 8.49 -9.02
C LEU A 327 -26.93 8.38 -9.73
N LEU A 328 -25.94 7.73 -9.12
CA LEU A 328 -24.64 7.48 -9.74
C LEU A 328 -24.78 6.67 -11.05
N TYR A 329 -25.60 5.62 -11.05
CA TYR A 329 -25.84 4.82 -12.25
C TYR A 329 -26.58 5.59 -13.35
N LEU A 330 -27.53 6.46 -12.99
CA LEU A 330 -28.18 7.36 -13.94
C LEU A 330 -27.18 8.36 -14.56
N ASP A 331 -26.25 8.88 -13.75
CA ASP A 331 -25.21 9.80 -14.21
C ASP A 331 -24.24 9.12 -15.19
N TRP A 332 -23.79 7.90 -14.88
CA TRP A 332 -22.99 7.10 -15.81
C TRP A 332 -23.70 6.83 -17.13
N MET A 333 -24.99 6.49 -17.10
CA MET A 333 -25.77 6.30 -18.33
C MET A 333 -25.88 7.60 -19.14
N LYS A 334 -26.12 8.73 -18.48
CA LYS A 334 -26.17 10.05 -19.12
C LYS A 334 -24.86 10.36 -19.84
N ASP A 335 -23.72 10.11 -19.20
CA ASP A 335 -22.40 10.30 -19.79
C ASP A 335 -22.16 9.37 -21.00
N CYS A 336 -22.59 8.11 -20.91
CA CYS A 336 -22.49 7.17 -22.04
C CYS A 336 -23.35 7.61 -23.24
N VAL A 337 -24.58 8.07 -23.00
CA VAL A 337 -25.46 8.60 -24.06
C VAL A 337 -24.87 9.87 -24.68
N ALA A 338 -24.33 10.77 -23.85
CA ALA A 338 -23.68 11.99 -24.33
C ALA A 338 -22.47 11.65 -25.23
N LYS A 339 -21.66 10.66 -24.87
CA LYS A 339 -20.52 10.21 -25.68
C LYS A 339 -20.95 9.51 -26.98
N GLN A 340 -22.02 8.70 -26.97
CA GLN A 340 -22.56 8.10 -28.19
C GLN A 340 -23.09 9.17 -29.17
N ASN A 341 -23.62 10.29 -28.67
CA ASN A 341 -24.03 11.43 -29.50
C ASN A 341 -22.85 12.18 -30.16
N VAL A 342 -21.62 12.01 -29.66
CA VAL A 342 -20.40 12.58 -30.28
C VAL A 342 -19.87 11.69 -31.43
N PHE A 343 -20.19 10.39 -31.42
CA PHE A 343 -19.81 9.43 -32.47
C PHE A 343 -20.93 9.14 -33.49
N THR A 344 -22.11 9.75 -33.35
CA THR A 344 -23.28 9.52 -34.23
C THR A 344 -23.63 10.73 -35.11
N PHE A 345 -22.63 11.53 -35.51
CA PHE A 345 -22.74 12.41 -36.68
C PHE A 345 -21.82 11.94 -37.81
N SER A 346 -22.03 10.70 -38.27
CA SER A 346 -21.73 10.31 -39.64
C SER A 346 -22.38 8.97 -39.92
N PHE A 347 -23.54 9.00 -40.57
CA PHE A 347 -23.95 8.10 -41.65
C PHE A 347 -25.16 8.76 -42.36
N PRO A 348 -25.35 8.45 -43.66
CA PRO A 348 -25.38 9.37 -44.80
C PRO A 348 -26.51 10.41 -44.83
#